data_AF-A0AA48R9U6-F1
#
_entry.id   AF-A0AA48R9U6-F1
#
_cell.length_a   1.000
_cell.length_b   1.000
_cell.length_c   1.000
_cell.angle_alpha   90.00
_cell.angle_beta   90.00
_cell.angle_gamma   90.00
#
_symmetry.space_group_name_H-M   'P 1'
#
loop_
_entity.id
_entity.type
_entity.pdbx_description
1 polymer ?
#
loop_
_entity_poly.entity_id
_entity_poly.type
_entity_poly.pdbx_seq_one_letter_code
_entity_poly.pdbx_strand_id
1 'polypeptide(L)'
;MKLTSGAFSSGHALPRQFTCEGEDRSPPLDWTGAPKETKSFVLLVDDIDAPGGVFRHWACYDIPSHHTGLIEGAGRPEGFEDFRRYRDREGSPRPAIER
;
A
#
# COMPACT_ATOMS: atom_id res chain seq x y z
N MET A 1 5.84 -16.36 3.05
CA MET A 1 5.60 -15.15 2.24
C MET A 1 6.58 -14.05 2.63
N LYS A 2 7.01 -13.24 1.67
CA LYS A 2 7.90 -12.08 1.86
C LYS A 2 7.32 -10.90 1.09
N LEU A 3 7.37 -9.70 1.68
CA LEU A 3 7.02 -8.42 1.05
C LEU A 3 8.28 -7.56 0.93
N THR A 4 8.47 -6.91 -0.21
CA THR A 4 9.62 -6.06 -0.53
C THR A 4 9.18 -4.83 -1.31
N SER A 5 10.03 -3.82 -1.37
CA SER A 5 9.87 -2.68 -2.27
C SER A 5 11.20 -2.40 -2.97
N GLY A 6 11.17 -2.08 -4.26
CA GLY A 6 12.33 -1.54 -4.97
C GLY A 6 12.69 -0.11 -4.56
N ALA A 7 11.80 0.59 -3.84
CA ALA A 7 11.97 1.99 -3.46
C ALA A 7 12.66 2.18 -2.10
N PHE A 8 12.52 1.24 -1.18
CA PHE A 8 13.04 1.37 0.18
C PHE A 8 13.26 0.01 0.85
N SER A 9 14.12 0.01 1.87
CA SER A 9 14.37 -1.16 2.74
C SER A 9 13.51 -1.09 3.99
N SER A 10 13.15 -2.25 4.54
CA SER A 10 12.44 -2.33 5.82
C SER A 10 13.21 -1.59 6.93
N GLY A 11 12.51 -0.82 7.75
CA GLY A 11 13.08 -0.03 8.83
C GLY A 11 13.89 1.20 8.40
N HIS A 12 13.89 1.54 7.10
CA HIS A 12 14.56 2.73 6.58
C HIS A 12 13.54 3.79 6.18
N ALA A 13 13.99 5.05 6.09
CA ALA A 13 13.17 6.16 5.67
C ALA A 13 12.62 5.96 4.26
N LEU A 14 11.36 6.35 4.06
CA LEU A 14 10.73 6.39 2.75
C LEU A 14 11.32 7.53 1.89
N PRO A 15 11.54 7.30 0.59
CA PRO A 15 11.79 8.37 -0.37
C PRO A 15 10.67 9.41 -0.34
N ARG A 16 11.04 10.70 -0.45
CA ARG A 16 10.12 11.85 -0.36
C ARG A 16 8.88 11.72 -1.25
N GLN A 17 9.00 11.12 -2.43
CA GLN A 17 7.87 10.97 -3.36
C GLN A 17 6.70 10.13 -2.81
N PHE A 18 6.97 9.26 -1.82
CA PHE A 18 5.98 8.39 -1.17
C PHE A 18 5.49 8.93 0.18
N THR A 19 5.89 10.15 0.55
CA THR A 19 5.43 10.82 1.77
C THR A 19 4.42 11.92 1.43
N CYS A 20 3.79 12.50 2.45
CA CYS A 20 2.86 13.63 2.30
C CYS A 20 3.51 14.91 1.75
N GLU A 21 4.85 14.99 1.74
CA GLU A 21 5.63 16.08 1.12
C GLU A 21 5.95 15.83 -0.36
N GLY A 22 5.54 14.67 -0.87
CA GLY A 22 5.76 14.19 -2.23
C GLY A 22 4.51 14.32 -3.08
N GLU A 23 4.32 13.36 -3.98
CA GLU A 23 3.21 13.39 -4.92
C GLU A 23 1.96 12.70 -4.41
N ASP A 24 1.92 12.13 -3.20
CA ASP A 24 0.82 11.25 -2.77
C ASP A 24 0.68 10.01 -3.68
N ARG A 25 1.80 9.28 -3.81
CA ARG A 25 1.88 7.99 -4.51
C ARG A 25 2.22 6.90 -3.53
N SER A 26 1.63 5.72 -3.69
CA SER A 26 2.06 4.52 -2.99
C SER A 26 3.40 4.02 -3.54
N PRO A 27 4.30 3.45 -2.72
CA PRO A 27 5.51 2.82 -3.21
C PRO A 27 5.18 1.55 -4.02
N PRO A 28 6.07 1.14 -4.94
CA PRO A 28 5.98 -0.19 -5.55
C PRO A 28 6.19 -1.25 -4.48
N LEU A 29 5.37 -2.29 -4.50
CA LEU A 29 5.44 -3.41 -3.57
C LEU A 29 5.47 -4.72 -4.35
N ASP A 30 6.32 -5.64 -3.92
CA ASP A 30 6.43 -6.98 -4.50
C ASP A 30 6.34 -8.01 -3.39
N TRP A 31 5.66 -9.13 -3.65
CA TRP A 31 5.61 -10.24 -2.72
C TRP A 31 5.83 -11.59 -3.38
N THR A 32 6.40 -12.51 -2.60
CA THR A 32 6.71 -13.87 -3.03
C THR A 32 6.41 -14.88 -1.92
N GLY A 33 6.31 -16.16 -2.31
CA GLY A 33 6.10 -17.27 -1.36
C GLY A 33 4.74 -17.25 -0.68
N ALA A 34 3.70 -16.85 -1.41
CA ALA A 34 2.30 -17.07 -1.02
C ALA A 34 1.97 -18.57 -1.13
N PRO A 35 1.16 -19.14 -0.22
CA PRO A 35 0.67 -20.52 -0.35
C PRO A 35 -0.04 -20.78 -1.69
N LYS A 36 0.04 -22.01 -2.19
CA LYS A 36 -0.58 -22.40 -3.47
C LYS A 36 -2.10 -22.23 -3.45
N GLU A 37 -2.70 -22.35 -2.28
CA GLU A 37 -4.14 -22.27 -2.04
C GLU A 37 -4.65 -20.83 -1.87
N THR A 38 -3.77 -19.83 -1.94
CA THR A 38 -4.16 -18.41 -1.82
C THR A 38 -5.24 -18.04 -2.83
N LYS A 39 -6.32 -17.44 -2.33
CA LYS A 39 -7.47 -17.00 -3.14
C LYS A 39 -7.43 -15.52 -3.49
N SER A 40 -6.96 -14.71 -2.55
CA SER A 40 -6.79 -13.28 -2.73
C SER A 40 -5.81 -12.74 -1.68
N PHE A 41 -5.40 -11.49 -1.86
CA PHE A 41 -4.61 -10.74 -0.89
C PHE A 41 -5.37 -9.51 -0.39
N VAL A 42 -4.93 -9.05 0.78
CA VAL A 42 -5.26 -7.75 1.36
C VAL A 42 -3.94 -7.06 1.71
N LEU A 43 -3.87 -5.76 1.44
CA LEU A 43 -2.78 -4.89 1.89
C LEU A 43 -3.39 -3.84 2.82
N LEU A 44 -2.77 -3.69 3.99
CA LEU A 44 -3.04 -2.63 4.95
C LEU A 44 -1.73 -1.89 5.19
N VAL A 45 -1.79 -0.57 5.12
CA VAL A 45 -0.68 0.33 5.45
C VAL A 45 -1.15 1.24 6.56
N ASP A 46 -0.75 0.87 7.77
CA ASP A 46 -1.14 1.53 9.01
C ASP A 46 0.11 2.21 9.62
N ASP A 47 -0.02 3.48 9.95
CA ASP A 47 0.90 4.22 10.82
C ASP A 47 0.41 4.06 12.26
N ILE A 48 1.17 3.34 13.08
CA ILE A 48 0.84 3.06 14.48
C ILE A 48 1.33 4.17 15.44
N ASP A 49 2.14 5.10 14.94
CA ASP A 49 2.77 6.19 15.67
C ASP A 49 2.08 7.55 15.40
N ALA A 50 1.07 7.57 14.51
CA ALA A 50 0.32 8.77 14.17
C ALA A 50 -0.31 9.48 15.39
N PRO A 51 -0.36 10.83 15.38
CA PRO A 51 -1.04 11.58 16.44
C PRO A 51 -2.52 11.21 16.53
N GLY A 52 -2.93 10.68 17.70
CA GLY A 52 -4.32 10.24 17.93
C GLY A 52 -4.53 8.73 17.80
N GLY A 53 -3.47 7.94 17.58
CA GLY A 53 -3.51 6.49 17.50
C GLY A 53 -3.28 5.99 16.07
N VAL A 54 -3.72 4.75 15.78
CA VAL A 54 -3.45 4.13 14.48
C VAL A 54 -4.15 4.89 13.35
N PHE A 55 -3.38 5.35 12.35
CA PHE A 55 -3.88 5.95 11.12
C PHE A 55 -3.68 5.00 9.93
N ARG A 56 -4.72 4.81 9.13
CA ARG A 56 -4.66 3.96 7.93
C ARG A 56 -4.43 4.80 6.69
N HIS A 57 -3.22 4.78 6.16
CA HIS A 57 -2.86 5.47 4.92
C HIS A 57 -3.50 4.81 3.70
N TRP A 58 -3.41 3.49 3.62
CA TRP A 58 -3.87 2.75 2.45
C TRP A 58 -4.40 1.39 2.84
N ALA A 59 -5.53 1.01 2.25
CA ALA A 59 -5.96 -0.38 2.25
C ALA A 59 -6.60 -0.78 0.92
N CYS A 60 -6.25 -1.98 0.48
CA CYS A 60 -6.87 -2.63 -0.66
C CYS A 60 -7.06 -4.13 -0.41
N TYR A 61 -8.10 -4.70 -1.00
CA TYR A 61 -8.55 -6.07 -0.76
C TYR A 61 -9.19 -6.65 -2.02
N ASP A 62 -9.46 -7.96 -1.98
CA ASP A 62 -9.82 -8.74 -3.17
C ASP A 62 -8.75 -8.67 -4.27
N ILE A 63 -7.49 -8.45 -3.90
CA ILE A 63 -6.36 -8.51 -4.84
C ILE A 63 -6.27 -9.94 -5.38
N PRO A 64 -6.38 -10.19 -6.69
CA PRO A 64 -6.38 -11.54 -7.23
C PRO A 64 -5.11 -12.32 -6.86
N SER A 65 -5.24 -13.63 -6.61
CA SER A 65 -4.13 -14.47 -6.15
C SER A 65 -2.94 -14.58 -7.11
N HIS A 66 -3.13 -14.23 -8.39
CA HIS A 66 -2.06 -14.22 -9.38
C HIS A 66 -1.20 -12.95 -9.35
N HIS A 67 -1.61 -11.91 -8.62
CA HIS A 67 -0.74 -10.75 -8.40
C HIS A 67 0.43 -11.14 -7.50
N THR A 68 1.61 -10.64 -7.87
CA THR A 68 2.85 -10.76 -7.11
C THR A 68 3.37 -9.39 -6.64
N GLY A 69 2.56 -8.34 -6.79
CA GLY A 69 2.97 -6.98 -6.48
C GLY A 69 1.92 -5.94 -6.84
N LEU A 70 2.22 -4.71 -6.46
CA LEU A 70 1.50 -3.47 -6.79
C LEU A 70 2.53 -2.47 -7.31
N ILE A 71 2.22 -1.83 -8.44
CA ILE A 71 3.08 -0.80 -9.00
C ILE A 71 3.06 0.48 -8.14
N GLU A 72 4.03 1.35 -8.35
CA GLU A 72 3.99 2.71 -7.82
C GLU A 72 2.65 3.38 -8.16
N GLY A 73 2.04 4.03 -7.18
CA GLY A 73 0.78 4.77 -7.37
C GLY A 73 -0.47 3.89 -7.48
N ALA A 74 -0.39 2.57 -7.33
CA ALA A 74 -1.55 1.68 -7.35
C ALA A 74 -2.63 2.04 -6.31
N GLY A 75 -2.27 2.78 -5.26
CA GLY A 75 -3.21 3.30 -4.27
C GLY A 75 -4.18 4.37 -4.80
N ARG A 76 -3.90 4.99 -5.95
CA ARG A 76 -4.76 6.01 -6.55
C ARG A 76 -5.92 5.41 -7.36
N PRO A 77 -7.04 6.13 -7.50
CA PRO A 77 -8.18 5.69 -8.32
C PRO A 77 -7.84 5.46 -9.80
N GLU A 78 -6.83 6.15 -10.31
CA GLU A 78 -6.49 6.13 -11.74
C GLU A 78 -5.54 4.97 -12.12
N GLY A 79 -5.02 4.23 -11.13
CA GLY A 79 -3.82 3.42 -11.31
C GLY A 79 -4.02 1.90 -11.41
N PHE A 80 -5.12 1.32 -10.91
CA PHE A 80 -5.20 -0.15 -10.73
C PHE A 80 -6.63 -0.66 -10.43
N GLU A 81 -7.39 -1.14 -11.42
CA GLU A 81 -8.83 -1.42 -11.24
C GLU A 81 -9.16 -2.88 -10.83
N ASP A 82 -8.15 -3.72 -10.64
CA ASP A 82 -8.35 -5.17 -10.40
C ASP A 82 -8.66 -5.54 -8.95
N PHE A 83 -8.69 -4.57 -8.02
CA PHE A 83 -8.97 -4.80 -6.60
C PHE A 83 -9.82 -3.70 -5.99
N ARG A 84 -10.38 -3.96 -4.81
CA ARG A 84 -11.19 -2.99 -4.07
C ARG A 84 -10.33 -2.13 -3.15
N ARG A 85 -10.71 -0.87 -3.01
CA ARG A 85 -10.02 0.12 -2.15
C ARG A 85 -10.87 0.45 -0.93
N TYR A 86 -10.23 0.59 0.21
CA TYR A 86 -10.83 1.28 1.34
C TYR A 86 -10.97 2.77 1.03
N ARG A 87 -12.09 3.36 1.43
CA ARG A 87 -12.31 4.81 1.41
C ARG A 87 -12.63 5.23 2.84
N ASP A 88 -11.91 6.24 3.32
CA ASP A 88 -12.22 6.91 4.58
C ASP A 88 -13.44 7.84 4.43
N ARG A 89 -13.73 8.66 5.45
CA ARG A 89 -14.87 9.58 5.44
C ARG A 89 -14.70 10.71 4.42
N GLU A 90 -13.46 11.06 4.12
CA GLU A 90 -13.06 12.08 3.15
C GLU A 90 -13.11 11.54 1.70
N GLY A 91 -13.29 10.23 1.54
CA GLY A 91 -13.63 9.59 0.28
C GLY A 91 -12.44 9.26 -0.62
N SER A 92 -11.22 9.61 -0.23
CA SER A 92 -10.01 9.37 -1.01
C SER A 92 -8.93 8.71 -0.15
N PRO A 93 -8.35 7.56 -0.55
CA PRO A 93 -7.18 7.03 0.15
C PRO A 93 -6.04 8.06 0.09
N ARG A 94 -5.26 8.16 1.17
CA ARG A 94 -4.02 8.94 1.24
C ARG A 94 -2.83 7.97 1.18
N PRO A 95 -2.46 7.48 -0.01
CA PRO A 95 -1.43 6.47 -0.15
C PRO A 95 -0.02 6.96 0.22
N ALA A 96 0.22 8.28 0.30
CA ALA A 96 1.41 8.81 0.96
C ALA A 96 1.45 8.39 2.43
N ILE A 97 2.61 7.89 2.85
CA ILE A 97 2.86 7.39 4.20
C ILE A 97 3.60 8.47 4.99
N GLU A 98 3.12 8.75 6.21
CA GLU A 98 3.82 9.63 7.15
C GLU A 98 4.92 8.85 7.88
N ARG A 99 5.99 9.54 8.28
CA ARG A 99 7.26 8.91 8.70
C ARG A 99 7.17 8.15 10.01
#